data_AF-A0A2R7MIT3-F1
#
_entry.id   AF-A0A2R7MIT3-F1
#
_cell.length_a   1.000
_cell.length_b   1.000
_cell.length_c   1.000
_cell.angle_alpha   90.00
_cell.angle_beta   90.00
_cell.angle_gamma   90.00
#
_symmetry.space_group_name_H-M   'P 1'
#
loop_
_entity.id
_entity.type
_entity.pdbx_description
1 polymer ?
#
loop_
_entity_poly.entity_id
_entity_poly.type
_entity_poly.pdbx_seq_one_letter_code
_entity_poly.pdbx_strand_id
1 'polypeptide(L)'
;MTIECRRLDDDGEERLYVLGHGGPRSGEPTVRIEFNDGQNHTLVYPDEVFDFSEAGDIFFSYFETERVPDGYALRLFDLDAPYEDQRGTAD
;
A
#
# COMPACT_ATOMS: atom_id res chain seq x y z
N MET A 1 -0.47 7.45 6.52
CA MET A 1 -1.50 6.61 5.85
C MET A 1 -0.81 5.71 4.83
N THR A 2 -1.52 4.74 4.26
CA THR A 2 -1.01 3.92 3.14
C THR A 2 -1.88 4.19 1.90
N ILE A 3 -1.34 3.89 0.71
CA ILE A 3 -2.05 4.00 -0.56
C ILE A 3 -2.08 2.62 -1.21
N GLU A 4 -3.28 2.16 -1.51
CA GLU A 4 -3.53 0.92 -2.23
C GLU A 4 -4.03 1.22 -3.64
N CYS A 5 -3.50 0.50 -4.63
CA CYS A 5 -3.86 0.65 -6.04
C CYS A 5 -4.32 -0.68 -6.60
N ARG A 6 -5.59 -0.76 -7.03
CA ARG A 6 -6.09 -1.90 -7.79
C ARG A 6 -5.84 -1.67 -9.27
N ARG A 7 -5.24 -2.64 -9.94
CA ARG A 7 -4.88 -2.57 -11.34
C ARG A 7 -5.19 -3.88 -12.05
N LEU A 8 -5.62 -3.77 -13.31
CA LEU A 8 -5.61 -4.87 -14.27
C LEU A 8 -4.22 -4.95 -14.90
N ASP A 9 -3.52 -6.06 -14.69
CA ASP A 9 -2.19 -6.26 -15.27
C ASP A 9 -2.28 -6.82 -16.70
N ASP A 10 -1.13 -6.89 -17.37
CA ASP A 10 -1.03 -7.29 -18.78
C ASP A 10 -1.49 -8.73 -19.04
N ASP A 11 -1.55 -9.57 -18.00
CA ASP A 11 -2.07 -10.94 -18.04
C ASP A 11 -3.59 -11.02 -17.85
N GLY A 12 -4.27 -9.89 -17.63
CA GLY A 12 -5.72 -9.81 -17.47
C GLY A 12 -6.22 -10.11 -16.07
N GLU A 13 -5.33 -10.26 -15.08
CA GLU A 13 -5.71 -10.45 -13.68
C GLU A 13 -5.78 -9.11 -12.94
N GLU A 14 -6.82 -8.93 -12.12
CA GLU A 14 -6.89 -7.80 -11.19
C GLU A 14 -6.05 -8.08 -9.95
N ARG A 15 -5.14 -7.17 -9.63
CA ARG A 15 -4.28 -7.24 -8.45
C ARG A 15 -4.36 -5.97 -7.62
N LEU A 16 -4.15 -6.12 -6.31
CA LEU A 16 -4.02 -5.00 -5.39
C LEU A 16 -2.54 -4.79 -5.06
N TYR A 17 -2.10 -3.54 -5.11
CA TYR A 17 -0.73 -3.15 -4.80
C TYR A 17 -0.70 -2.12 -3.68
N VAL A 18 0.35 -2.13 -2.86
CA VAL A 18 0.70 -1.04 -1.94
C VAL A 18 1.80 -0.20 -2.57
N LEU A 19 1.61 1.12 -2.60
CA LEU A 19 2.64 2.07 -3.05
C LEU A 19 3.71 2.27 -1.97
N GLY A 20 4.94 2.50 -2.40
CA GLY A 20 6.01 2.98 -1.54
C GLY A 20 7.03 3.83 -2.29
N HIS A 21 7.93 4.48 -1.56
CA HIS A 21 9.01 5.31 -2.11
C HIS A 21 10.15 4.50 -2.76
N GLY A 22 10.05 3.16 -2.78
CA GLY A 22 11.09 2.29 -3.37
C GLY A 22 12.36 2.21 -2.52
N GLY A 23 12.23 2.42 -1.20
CA GLY A 23 13.34 2.31 -0.26
C GLY A 23 13.82 0.87 -0.10
N PRO A 24 15.03 0.65 0.47
CA PRO A 24 15.48 -0.70 0.80
C PRO A 24 14.55 -1.34 1.83
N ARG A 25 14.10 -2.56 1.55
CA ARG A 25 13.24 -3.36 2.42
C ARG A 25 14.02 -4.53 2.99
N SER A 26 13.86 -4.77 4.29
CA SER A 26 14.46 -5.91 4.98
C SER A 26 13.44 -6.53 5.92
N GLY A 27 13.27 -7.86 5.86
CA GLY A 27 12.31 -8.57 6.69
C GLY A 27 10.87 -8.28 6.30
N GLU A 28 9.95 -8.46 7.25
CA GLU A 28 8.51 -8.24 7.07
C GLU A 28 8.10 -6.77 7.33
N PRO A 29 6.93 -6.33 6.85
CA PRO A 29 6.36 -5.04 7.20
C PRO A 29 6.17 -4.87 8.72
N THR A 30 6.55 -3.71 9.27
CA THR A 30 6.50 -3.48 10.73
C THR A 30 5.71 -2.25 11.15
N VAL A 31 5.35 -1.35 10.22
CA VAL A 31 4.63 -0.14 10.57
C VAL A 31 3.13 -0.43 10.60
N ARG A 32 2.53 -0.31 11.79
CA ARG A 32 1.09 -0.44 11.99
C ARG A 32 0.36 0.81 11.52
N ILE A 33 -0.55 0.65 10.57
CA ILE A 33 -1.49 1.69 10.15
C ILE A 33 -2.89 1.28 10.58
N GLU A 34 -3.53 2.12 11.41
CA GLU A 34 -4.89 1.90 11.90
C GLU A 34 -5.92 2.53 10.97
N PHE A 35 -7.04 1.85 10.77
CA PHE A 35 -8.17 2.32 9.98
C PHE A 35 -9.50 1.81 10.57
N ASN A 36 -10.62 2.35 10.07
CA ASN A 36 -11.95 2.12 10.65
C ASN A 36 -11.98 2.41 12.15
N ASP A 37 -11.56 3.61 12.56
CA ASP A 37 -11.52 4.05 13.96
C ASP A 37 -10.78 3.07 14.90
N GLY A 38 -9.64 2.55 14.43
CA GLY A 38 -8.78 1.63 15.19
C GLY A 38 -9.31 0.21 15.31
N GLN A 39 -10.47 -0.11 14.71
CA GLN A 39 -11.00 -1.48 14.70
C GLN A 39 -10.19 -2.41 13.81
N ASN A 40 -9.49 -1.85 12.83
CA ASN A 40 -8.66 -2.57 11.90
C ASN A 40 -7.27 -1.94 11.78
N HIS A 41 -6.33 -2.74 11.31
CA HIS A 41 -5.00 -2.25 10.98
C HIS A 41 -4.37 -3.09 9.87
N THR A 42 -3.29 -2.57 9.30
CA THR A 42 -2.41 -3.26 8.36
C THR A 42 -0.96 -3.00 8.75
N LEU A 43 -0.05 -3.89 8.34
CA LEU A 43 1.39 -3.71 8.45
C LEU A 43 1.98 -3.32 7.09
N VAL A 44 2.72 -2.22 7.07
CA VAL A 44 3.41 -1.71 5.88
C VAL A 44 4.89 -1.47 6.16
N TYR A 45 5.69 -1.41 5.11
CA TYR A 45 7.09 -0.97 5.26
C TYR A 45 7.14 0.53 5.57
N PRO A 46 8.22 1.02 6.22
CA PRO A 46 8.38 2.46 6.47
C PRO A 46 8.31 3.32 5.20
N ASP A 47 8.75 2.79 4.05
CA ASP A 47 8.71 3.50 2.77
C ASP A 47 7.30 3.56 2.14
N GLU A 48 6.32 2.85 2.69
CA GLU A 48 4.92 2.78 2.23
C GLU A 48 3.99 3.70 3.06
N VAL A 49 4.57 4.55 3.91
CA VAL A 49 3.84 5.49 4.75
C VAL A 49 3.88 6.88 4.11
N PHE A 50 2.70 7.44 3.88
CA PHE A 50 2.53 8.75 3.28
C PHE A 50 1.89 9.73 4.26
N ASP A 51 2.24 11.01 4.13
CA ASP A 51 1.46 12.09 4.72
C ASP A 51 0.26 12.47 3.82
N PHE A 52 -0.60 13.36 4.32
CA PHE A 52 -1.82 13.74 3.60
C PHE A 52 -1.53 14.56 2.33
N SER A 53 -0.51 15.41 2.34
CA SER A 53 -0.20 16.27 1.21
C SER A 53 0.30 15.43 0.05
N GLU A 54 1.28 14.57 0.32
CA GLU A 54 1.87 13.68 -0.68
C GLU A 54 0.83 12.72 -1.24
N ALA A 55 -0.01 12.12 -0.39
CA ALA A 55 -1.09 11.25 -0.85
C ALA A 55 -2.10 12.00 -1.75
N GLY A 56 -2.38 13.27 -1.43
CA GLY A 56 -3.23 14.13 -2.26
C GLY A 56 -2.64 14.36 -3.66
N ASP A 57 -1.34 14.67 -3.73
CA ASP A 57 -0.63 14.89 -5.00
C ASP A 57 -0.59 13.61 -5.85
N ILE A 58 -0.31 12.46 -5.23
CA ILE A 58 -0.34 11.15 -5.89
C ILE A 58 -1.73 10.85 -6.46
N PHE A 59 -2.78 11.06 -5.65
CA PHE A 59 -4.16 10.81 -6.08
C PHE A 59 -4.54 11.72 -7.24
N PHE A 60 -4.20 13.01 -7.17
CA PHE A 60 -4.49 13.96 -8.24
C PHE A 60 -3.79 13.58 -9.54
N SER A 61 -2.49 13.26 -9.49
CA SER A 61 -1.75 12.80 -10.67
C SER A 61 -2.35 11.51 -11.23
N TYR A 62 -2.69 10.53 -10.39
CA TYR A 62 -3.29 9.28 -10.84
C TYR A 62 -4.65 9.52 -11.51
N PHE A 63 -5.46 10.42 -10.96
CA PHE A 63 -6.75 10.80 -11.55
C PHE A 63 -6.60 11.40 -12.96
N GLU A 64 -5.56 12.21 -13.18
CA GLU A 64 -5.31 12.82 -14.50
C GLU A 64 -4.73 11.85 -15.51
N THR A 65 -3.86 10.92 -15.08
CA THR A 65 -3.06 10.11 -16.00
C THR A 65 -3.42 8.63 -16.03
N GLU A 66 -4.28 8.18 -15.11
CA GLU A 66 -4.62 6.76 -14.87
C GLU A 66 -3.38 5.89 -14.63
N ARG A 67 -2.33 6.49 -14.05
CA ARG A 67 -1.02 5.85 -13.83
C ARG A 67 -0.46 6.31 -12.50
N VAL A 68 0.24 5.39 -11.83
CA VAL A 68 1.04 5.72 -10.66
C VAL A 68 2.18 6.65 -11.12
N PRO A 69 2.45 7.77 -10.40
CA PRO A 69 3.52 8.67 -10.76
C PRO A 69 4.88 7.98 -10.76
N ASP A 70 5.79 8.45 -11.61
CA ASP A 70 7.18 7.98 -11.62
C ASP A 70 7.84 8.24 -10.25
N GLY A 71 8.73 7.33 -9.84
CA GLY A 71 9.46 7.44 -8.57
C GLY A 71 8.85 6.67 -7.41
N TYR A 72 7.64 6.13 -7.57
CA TYR A 72 7.05 5.19 -6.61
C TYR A 72 7.23 3.74 -7.06
N ALA A 73 7.28 2.83 -6.10
CA ALA A 73 7.33 1.39 -6.29
C ALA A 73 6.00 0.74 -5.88
N LEU A 74 5.67 -0.38 -6.51
CA LEU A 74 4.50 -1.19 -6.20
C LEU A 74 4.91 -2.49 -5.55
N ARG A 75 4.28 -2.83 -4.42
CA ARG A 75 4.35 -4.15 -3.80
C ARG A 75 3.02 -4.86 -3.97
N LEU A 76 3.02 -6.09 -4.47
CA LEU A 76 1.81 -6.90 -4.51
C LEU A 76 1.27 -7.07 -3.09
N PHE A 77 0.01 -6.71 -2.89
CA PHE A 77 -0.71 -6.98 -1.65
C PHE A 77 -1.40 -8.33 -1.79
N ASP A 78 -0.93 -9.30 -1.04
CA ASP A 78 -1.50 -10.64 -1.03
C ASP A 78 -2.85 -10.61 -0.31
N LEU A 79 -3.94 -10.59 -1.08
CA LEU A 79 -5.32 -10.61 -0.58
C LEU A 79 -5.74 -11.98 -0.03
N ASP A 80 -5.03 -13.04 -0.43
CA ASP A 80 -5.33 -14.43 -0.05
C ASP A 80 -4.57 -14.87 1.20
N ALA A 81 -3.58 -14.09 1.63
CA ALA A 81 -2.93 -14.28 2.92
C ALA A 81 -3.98 -14.26 4.05
N PRO A 82 -3.83 -15.12 5.08
CA PRO A 82 -4.69 -15.10 6.24
C PRO A 82 -4.79 -13.68 6.78
N TYR A 83 -6.01 -13.25 7.05
CA TYR A 83 -6.30 -11.91 7.53
C TYR A 83 -5.47 -11.53 8.79
N GLU A 84 -5.07 -12.52 9.60
CA GLU A 84 -4.20 -12.38 10.77
C GLU A 84 -2.73 -12.08 10.41
N ASP A 85 -2.21 -12.60 9.30
CA ASP A 85 -0.85 -12.35 8.81
C ASP A 85 -0.72 -10.94 8.23
N GLN A 86 -1.81 -10.39 7.68
CA GLN A 86 -1.88 -9.01 7.20
C GLN A 86 -2.01 -7.99 8.34
N ARG A 87 -2.62 -8.39 9.47
CA ARG A 87 -2.73 -7.58 10.70
C ARG A 87 -1.44 -7.68 11.52
N GLY A 88 -0.73 -8.80 11.54
CA GLY A 88 0.26 -9.03 12.58
C GLY A 88 -0.42 -9.26 13.93
N THR A 89 0.20 -10.12 14.74
CA THR A 89 -0.34 -10.59 16.01
C THR A 89 -0.57 -9.43 16.97
N ALA A 90 -1.78 -9.36 17.54
CA ALA A 90 -2.02 -8.56 18.73
C ALA A 90 -1.26 -9.20 19.90
N ASP A 91 -0.37 -8.44 20.52
CA ASP A 91 0.14 -8.72 21.87
C ASP A 91 -0.72 -7.97 22.89
#